data_AF-A0A2G1X5S4-F1
#
_entry.id   AF-A0A2G1X5S4-F1
#
_cell.length_a   1.000
_cell.length_b   1.000
_cell.length_c   1.000
_cell.angle_alpha   90.00
_cell.angle_beta   90.00
_cell.angle_gamma   90.00
#
_symmetry.space_group_name_H-M   'P 1'
#
loop_
_entity.id
_entity.type
_entity.pdbx_description
1 polymer ?
#
loop_
_entity_poly.entity_id
_entity_poly.type
_entity_poly.pdbx_seq_one_letter_code
_entity_poly.pdbx_strand_id
1 'polypeptide(L)'
;EFVADAAADLPGSLSPDADVIALDDLADEYGVSVEALEGKAFPDHERIGRTLVRPAVLEAVDAEIEPGMALSEAEAVLDDRGVDDASAALSRLGYRVEWEGLGGGTVREKDP
;
A
#
# COMPACT_ATOMS: atom_id res chain seq x y z
N GLU A 1 23.14 16.87 -10.53
CA GLU A 1 23.81 16.03 -9.52
C GLU A 1 23.32 16.31 -8.09
N PHE A 2 22.02 16.58 -7.85
CA PHE A 2 21.54 17.07 -6.54
C PHE A 2 20.75 16.05 -5.69
N VAL A 3 20.43 14.87 -6.23
CA VAL A 3 19.56 13.87 -5.56
C VAL A 3 20.36 12.94 -4.63
N ALA A 4 21.65 12.74 -4.89
CA ALA A 4 22.48 11.78 -4.15
C ALA A 4 22.92 12.29 -2.76
N ASP A 5 23.04 13.60 -2.57
CA ASP A 5 23.50 14.19 -1.30
C ASP A 5 22.41 14.09 -0.22
N ALA A 6 21.16 14.41 -0.57
CA ALA A 6 20.03 14.39 0.36
C ALA A 6 19.70 12.99 0.91
N ALA A 7 19.89 11.93 0.11
CA ALA A 7 19.65 10.56 0.52
C ALA A 7 20.58 10.09 1.65
N ALA A 8 21.82 10.58 1.69
CA ALA A 8 22.82 10.20 2.68
C ALA A 8 22.50 10.78 4.07
N ASP A 9 21.79 11.90 4.12
CA ASP A 9 21.39 12.57 5.37
C ASP A 9 20.09 12.02 5.98
N LEU A 10 19.34 11.20 5.23
CA LEU A 10 18.11 10.61 5.75
C LEU A 10 18.40 9.63 6.89
N PRO A 11 17.64 9.67 8.01
CA PRO A 11 17.77 8.70 9.09
C PRO A 11 17.51 7.26 8.59
N GLY A 12 17.92 6.27 9.39
CA GLY A 12 17.68 4.86 9.05
C GLY A 12 16.21 4.43 9.09
N SER A 13 15.37 5.21 9.78
CA SER A 13 13.93 4.99 9.88
C SER A 13 13.16 6.29 9.64
N LEU A 14 12.03 6.19 8.97
CA LEU A 14 11.13 7.30 8.63
C LEU A 14 9.72 6.98 9.09
N SER A 15 9.03 7.97 9.64
CA SER A 15 7.64 7.87 10.10
C SER A 15 6.84 9.01 9.47
N PRO A 16 6.26 8.82 8.28
CA PRO A 16 5.38 9.80 7.67
C PRO A 16 4.19 10.12 8.59
N ASP A 17 3.70 11.37 8.56
CA ASP A 17 2.49 11.74 9.31
C ASP A 17 1.23 11.14 8.66
N ALA A 18 1.17 11.14 7.33
CA ALA A 18 0.04 10.60 6.57
C ALA A 18 -0.20 9.12 6.87
N ASP A 19 -1.47 8.73 6.99
CA ASP A 19 -1.85 7.34 7.23
C ASP A 19 -1.60 6.45 6.00
N VAL A 20 -1.73 7.06 4.82
CA VAL A 20 -1.45 6.45 3.52
C VAL A 20 -0.67 7.44 2.67
N ILE A 21 0.46 7.01 2.11
CA ILE A 21 1.32 7.85 1.27
C ILE A 21 2.05 7.00 0.22
N ALA A 22 2.08 7.48 -1.02
CA ALA A 22 2.88 6.84 -2.07
C ALA A 22 4.37 7.08 -1.80
N LEU A 23 5.21 6.10 -2.13
CA LEU A 23 6.67 6.26 -2.00
C LEU A 23 7.21 7.38 -2.89
N ASP A 24 6.59 7.62 -4.04
CA ASP A 24 6.92 8.72 -4.94
C ASP A 24 6.69 10.07 -4.23
N ASP A 25 5.50 10.29 -3.65
CA ASP A 25 5.19 11.51 -2.90
C ASP A 25 6.13 11.72 -1.71
N LEU A 26 6.40 10.65 -0.94
CA LEU A 26 7.34 10.72 0.18
C LEU A 26 8.76 11.07 -0.30
N ALA A 27 9.19 10.53 -1.44
CA ALA A 27 10.49 10.82 -2.00
C ALA A 27 10.59 12.29 -2.42
N ASP A 28 9.53 12.84 -3.01
CA ASP A 28 9.41 14.26 -3.34
C ASP A 28 9.45 15.15 -2.08
N GLU A 29 8.80 14.76 -0.97
CA GLU A 29 8.86 15.48 0.31
C GLU A 29 10.28 15.61 0.85
N TYR A 30 11.09 14.57 0.69
CA TYR A 30 12.50 14.55 1.11
C TYR A 30 13.47 15.00 0.01
N GLY A 31 12.99 15.28 -1.20
CA GLY A 31 13.83 15.66 -2.35
C GLY A 31 14.79 14.55 -2.80
N VAL A 32 14.41 13.29 -2.61
CA VAL A 32 15.22 12.10 -2.95
C VAL A 32 14.53 11.26 -4.03
N SER A 33 15.22 10.22 -4.53
CA SER A 33 14.57 9.20 -5.36
C SER A 33 13.89 8.13 -4.49
N VAL A 34 12.89 7.44 -5.05
CA VAL A 34 12.25 6.30 -4.39
C VAL A 34 13.27 5.22 -3.99
N GLU A 35 14.29 4.99 -4.82
CA GLU A 35 15.38 4.06 -4.53
C GLU A 35 16.12 4.38 -3.21
N ALA A 36 16.22 5.67 -2.84
CA ALA A 36 16.82 6.08 -1.56
C ALA A 36 15.99 5.65 -0.34
N LEU A 37 14.69 5.39 -0.54
CA LEU A 37 13.76 4.95 0.50
C LEU A 37 13.75 3.41 0.67
N GLU A 38 14.20 2.63 -0.32
CA GLU A 38 14.10 1.16 -0.32
C GLU A 38 14.88 0.47 0.81
N GLY A 39 15.91 1.14 1.35
CA GLY A 39 16.70 0.66 2.49
C GLY A 39 16.27 1.22 3.85
N LYS A 40 15.20 2.01 3.91
CA LYS A 40 14.73 2.67 5.15
C LYS A 40 13.68 1.82 5.85
N ALA A 41 13.66 1.91 7.17
CA ALA A 41 12.61 1.30 7.99
C ALA A 41 11.43 2.25 8.16
N PHE A 42 10.20 1.72 8.10
CA PHE A 42 8.97 2.46 8.36
C PHE A 42 8.24 1.78 9.52
N PRO A 43 8.54 2.12 10.79
CA PRO A 43 8.04 1.37 11.94
C PRO A 43 6.53 1.50 12.13
N ASP A 44 5.93 2.58 11.65
CA ASP A 44 4.50 2.86 11.82
C ASP A 44 3.65 2.47 10.60
N HIS A 45 4.29 2.01 9.51
CA HIS A 45 3.65 1.70 8.23
C HIS A 45 4.10 0.36 7.69
N GLU A 46 3.20 -0.28 6.96
CA GLU A 46 3.51 -1.44 6.13
C GLU A 46 3.60 -1.01 4.66
N ARG A 47 4.56 -1.57 3.93
CA ARG A 47 4.71 -1.32 2.50
C ARG A 47 3.80 -2.25 1.71
N ILE A 48 2.81 -1.67 1.04
CA ILE A 48 1.85 -2.35 0.16
C ILE A 48 2.09 -1.87 -1.26
N GLY A 49 2.75 -2.69 -2.08
CA GLY A 49 3.19 -2.30 -3.41
C GLY A 49 4.15 -1.09 -3.35
N ARG A 50 3.69 0.06 -3.85
CA ARG A 50 4.42 1.35 -3.84
C ARG A 50 3.87 2.36 -2.83
N THR A 51 2.99 1.92 -1.92
CA THR A 51 2.32 2.77 -0.94
C THR A 51 2.69 2.32 0.47
N LEU A 52 2.92 3.26 1.37
CA LEU A 52 3.04 3.03 2.81
C LEU A 52 1.68 3.22 3.45
N VAL A 53 1.23 2.23 4.23
CA VAL A 53 -0.10 2.21 4.83
C VAL A 53 0.02 1.89 6.31
N ARG A 54 -0.60 2.67 7.19
CA ARG A 54 -0.65 2.34 8.61
C ARG A 54 -1.48 1.07 8.85
N PRO A 55 -1.08 0.20 9.79
CA PRO A 55 -1.83 -1.02 10.12
C PRO A 55 -3.31 -0.76 10.44
N ALA A 56 -3.63 0.34 11.13
CA ALA A 56 -5.01 0.71 11.48
C ALA A 56 -5.89 0.96 10.23
N VAL A 57 -5.31 1.45 9.12
CA VAL A 57 -6.05 1.60 7.85
C VAL A 57 -6.34 0.24 7.25
N LEU A 58 -5.36 -0.67 7.26
CA LEU A 58 -5.55 -2.04 6.76
C LEU A 58 -6.60 -2.80 7.56
N GLU A 59 -6.60 -2.69 8.90
CA GLU A 59 -7.62 -3.28 9.76
C GLU A 59 -9.03 -2.73 9.45
N ALA A 60 -9.13 -1.42 9.20
CA ALA A 60 -10.40 -0.79 8.86
C ALA A 60 -10.89 -1.16 7.46
N VAL A 61 -10.00 -1.41 6.50
CA VAL A 61 -10.35 -1.95 5.18
C VAL A 61 -10.76 -3.42 5.27
N ASP A 62 -10.04 -4.22 6.04
CA ASP A 62 -10.34 -5.65 6.23
C ASP A 62 -11.73 -5.87 6.85
N ALA A 63 -12.15 -4.97 7.75
CA ALA A 63 -13.49 -5.00 8.32
C ALA A 63 -14.62 -4.72 7.31
N GLU A 64 -14.29 -4.15 6.14
CA GLU A 64 -15.25 -3.81 5.07
C GLU A 64 -15.21 -4.81 3.90
N ILE A 65 -14.12 -5.56 3.74
CA ILE A 65 -13.95 -6.53 2.65
C ILE A 65 -14.38 -7.92 3.12
N GLU A 66 -15.24 -8.57 2.33
CA GLU A 66 -15.71 -9.93 2.62
C GLU A 66 -15.45 -10.88 1.45
N PRO A 67 -15.21 -12.19 1.71
CA PRO A 67 -15.14 -13.19 0.66
C PRO A 67 -16.45 -13.26 -0.14
N GLY A 68 -16.35 -13.22 -1.47
CA GLY A 68 -17.49 -13.18 -2.38
C GLY A 68 -17.86 -11.78 -2.86
N MET A 69 -17.26 -10.73 -2.30
CA MET A 69 -17.38 -9.36 -2.80
C MET A 69 -16.79 -9.24 -4.22
N ALA A 70 -17.38 -8.39 -5.07
CA ALA A 70 -16.80 -8.10 -6.37
C ALA A 70 -15.49 -7.33 -6.21
N LEU A 71 -14.49 -7.60 -7.05
CA LEU A 71 -13.21 -6.91 -7.02
C LEU A 71 -13.39 -5.39 -7.08
N SER A 72 -14.29 -4.91 -7.94
CA SER A 72 -14.55 -3.47 -8.08
C SER A 72 -15.17 -2.81 -6.85
N GLU A 73 -15.88 -3.57 -6.02
CA GLU A 73 -16.36 -3.07 -4.72
C GLU A 73 -15.21 -2.98 -3.73
N ALA A 74 -14.35 -4.00 -3.68
CA ALA A 74 -13.15 -3.98 -2.84
C ALA A 74 -12.15 -2.88 -3.27
N GLU A 75 -11.98 -2.66 -4.57
CA GLU A 75 -11.19 -1.56 -5.14
C GLU A 75 -11.73 -0.19 -4.68
N ALA A 76 -13.05 -0.02 -4.64
CA ALA A 76 -13.65 1.23 -4.15
C ALA A 76 -13.37 1.46 -2.65
N VAL A 77 -13.48 0.42 -1.81
CA VAL A 77 -13.12 0.51 -0.38
C VAL A 77 -11.66 0.93 -0.19
N LEU A 78 -10.76 0.39 -1.01
CA LEU A 78 -9.33 0.69 -0.97
C LEU A 78 -9.02 2.11 -1.47
N ASP A 79 -9.64 2.53 -2.57
CA ASP A 79 -9.51 3.86 -3.17
C ASP A 79 -10.00 4.96 -2.22
N ASP A 80 -11.11 4.73 -1.50
CA ASP A 80 -11.62 5.62 -0.46
C ASP A 80 -10.61 5.86 0.69
N ARG A 81 -9.65 4.95 0.87
CA ARG A 81 -8.55 5.08 1.83
C ARG A 81 -7.22 5.50 1.20
N GLY A 82 -7.17 5.73 -0.11
CA GLY A 82 -5.97 6.11 -0.85
C GLY A 82 -5.01 4.95 -1.13
N VAL A 83 -5.50 3.71 -1.13
CA VAL A 83 -4.68 2.52 -1.39
C VAL A 83 -4.87 2.07 -2.84
N ASP A 84 -3.96 2.46 -3.73
CA ASP A 84 -4.09 2.22 -5.18
C ASP A 84 -3.81 0.76 -5.60
N ASP A 85 -2.90 0.07 -4.90
CA ASP A 85 -2.48 -1.28 -5.29
C ASP A 85 -3.39 -2.33 -4.64
N ALA A 86 -4.59 -2.48 -5.22
CA ALA A 86 -5.61 -3.37 -4.67
C ALA A 86 -5.16 -4.83 -4.61
N SER A 87 -4.38 -5.31 -5.59
CA SER A 87 -3.86 -6.67 -5.58
C SER A 87 -2.88 -6.90 -4.43
N ALA A 88 -1.97 -5.96 -4.17
CA ALA A 88 -1.05 -6.05 -3.05
C ALA A 88 -1.78 -5.97 -1.70
N ALA A 89 -2.76 -5.06 -1.58
CA ALA A 89 -3.55 -4.88 -0.37
C ALA A 89 -4.37 -6.15 -0.05
N LEU A 90 -5.13 -6.67 -1.02
CA LEU A 90 -5.91 -7.90 -0.86
C LEU A 90 -5.02 -9.09 -0.48
N SER A 91 -3.86 -9.25 -1.15
CA SER A 91 -2.92 -10.33 -0.82
C SER A 91 -2.35 -10.21 0.60
N ARG A 92 -2.10 -8.98 1.07
CA ARG A 92 -1.64 -8.72 2.45
C ARG A 92 -2.72 -9.02 3.49
N LEU A 93 -3.98 -8.74 3.16
CA LEU A 93 -5.14 -9.02 4.03
C LEU A 93 -5.54 -10.51 4.02
N GLY A 94 -4.86 -11.35 3.22
CA GLY A 94 -5.18 -12.78 3.16
C GLY A 94 -6.28 -13.11 2.16
N TYR A 95 -6.52 -12.25 1.17
CA TYR A 95 -7.42 -12.51 0.06
C TYR A 95 -6.67 -12.78 -1.25
N ARG A 96 -7.39 -13.34 -2.22
CA ARG A 96 -6.99 -13.48 -3.61
C ARG A 96 -8.17 -13.12 -4.51
N VAL A 97 -7.86 -12.80 -5.76
CA VAL A 97 -8.89 -12.53 -6.78
C VAL A 97 -9.11 -13.79 -7.62
N GLU A 98 -10.36 -14.23 -7.69
CA GLU A 98 -10.83 -15.26 -8.61
C GLU A 98 -11.43 -14.59 -9.85
N TRP A 99 -10.89 -14.87 -11.04
CA TRP A 99 -11.32 -14.21 -12.28
C TRP A 99 -12.38 -15.04 -13.02
N GLU A 100 -13.57 -14.47 -13.21
CA GLU A 100 -14.66 -15.09 -13.97
C GLU A 100 -14.74 -14.51 -15.39
N GLY A 101 -13.77 -14.88 -16.24
CA GLY A 101 -13.73 -14.44 -17.63
C GLY A 101 -13.57 -12.92 -17.77
N LEU A 102 -14.48 -12.27 -18.51
CA LEU A 102 -14.45 -10.81 -18.75
C LEU A 102 -15.31 -10.02 -17.74
N GLY A 103 -15.97 -10.70 -16.80
CA GLY A 103 -16.96 -10.10 -15.89
C GLY A 103 -16.38 -9.38 -14.68
N GLY A 104 -15.04 -9.35 -14.54
CA GLY A 104 -14.35 -8.87 -13.34
C GLY A 104 -13.92 -10.02 -12.43
N GLY A 105 -13.21 -9.65 -11.36
CA GLY A 105 -12.75 -10.59 -10.34
C GLY A 105 -13.69 -10.64 -9.14
N THR A 106 -13.64 -11.72 -8.39
CA THR A 106 -14.33 -11.91 -7.10
C THR A 106 -13.28 -12.13 -6.01
N VAL A 107 -13.43 -11.46 -4.87
CA VAL A 107 -12.55 -11.62 -3.72
C VAL A 107 -12.80 -12.97 -3.06
N ARG A 108 -11.73 -13.71 -2.78
CA ARG A 108 -11.75 -15.01 -2.08
C ARG A 108 -10.70 -15.01 -0.99
N GLU A 109 -10.92 -15.77 0.08
CA GLU A 109 -9.86 -16.05 1.03
C GLU A 109 -8.68 -16.74 0.33
N LYS A 110 -7.48 -16.40 0.76
CA LYS A 110 -6.26 -17.09 0.37
C LYS A 110 -6.12 -18.33 1.25
N ASP A 111 -5.84 -19.47 0.64
CA ASP A 111 -5.57 -20.70 1.39
C ASP A 111 -4.35 -20.48 2.32
N PRO A 112 -4.40 -20.96 3.59
CA PRO A 112 -3.36 -20.76 4.60
C PRO A 112 -2.05 -21.52 4.31
#